data_AF-A0AAU3NFM8-F1
#
_entry.id   AF-A0AAU3NFM8-F1
#
_cell.length_a   1.000
_cell.length_b   1.000
_cell.length_c   1.000
_cell.angle_alpha   90.00
_cell.angle_beta   90.00
_cell.angle_gamma   90.00
#
_symmetry.space_group_name_H-M   'P 1'
#
loop_
_entity.id
_entity.type
_entity.pdbx_description
1 polymer ?
#
loop_
_entity_poly.entity_id
_entity_poly.type
_entity_poly.pdbx_seq_one_letter_code
_entity_poly.pdbx_strand_id
1 'polypeptide(L)'
;MSTDRTINVRFFNMWGADIQSVILKFSTSKSGVESDTYKIDSLKNGESAGPFVRHYQTGIGSEEFDYWYVEFVSTGTPSGKFWCKNNFSCVLDSDVDNSREAHFWIGGTKKEAYTGFPEDGGGWEDGYNGTPSENPGSNYTCYVSLDGPA
;
A
#
# COMPACT_ATOMS: atom_id res chain seq x y z
N MET A 1 -6.91 -25.09 -9.02
CA MET A 1 -7.08 -24.20 -10.18
C MET A 1 -7.06 -22.80 -9.59
N SER A 2 -6.13 -21.97 -10.03
CA SER A 2 -6.08 -20.57 -9.64
C SER A 2 -7.19 -19.79 -10.38
N THR A 3 -7.65 -18.71 -9.77
CA THR A 3 -8.60 -17.75 -10.33
C THR A 3 -7.96 -16.38 -10.30
N ASP A 4 -7.87 -15.73 -11.46
CA ASP A 4 -7.43 -14.34 -11.59
C ASP A 4 -8.51 -13.40 -11.06
N ARG A 5 -8.10 -12.41 -10.29
CA ARG A 5 -8.95 -11.44 -9.61
C ARG A 5 -8.36 -10.04 -9.69
N THR A 6 -9.17 -9.04 -9.37
CA THR A 6 -8.74 -7.64 -9.33
C THR A 6 -9.25 -6.92 -8.09
N ILE A 7 -8.51 -5.92 -7.65
CA ILE A 7 -8.95 -5.01 -6.60
C ILE A 7 -8.52 -3.58 -6.92
N ASN A 8 -9.35 -2.61 -6.53
CA ASN A 8 -8.97 -1.21 -6.57
C ASN A 8 -8.11 -0.87 -5.36
N VAL A 9 -7.05 -0.10 -5.58
CA VAL A 9 -6.13 0.37 -4.55
C VAL A 9 -6.14 1.89 -4.50
N ARG A 10 -6.32 2.45 -3.31
CA ARG A 10 -6.13 3.87 -3.03
C ARG A 10 -4.82 4.08 -2.30
N PHE A 11 -3.94 4.92 -2.85
CA PHE A 11 -2.69 5.27 -2.20
C PHE A 11 -2.82 6.57 -1.41
N PHE A 12 -2.44 6.62 -0.14
CA PHE A 12 -2.47 7.84 0.69
C PHE A 12 -1.08 8.29 1.11
N ASN A 13 -0.82 9.59 1.05
CA ASN A 13 0.36 10.19 1.63
C ASN A 13 0.06 10.65 3.06
N MET A 14 0.46 9.86 4.06
CA MET A 14 0.43 10.25 5.48
C MET A 14 1.85 10.42 6.04
N TRP A 15 2.79 10.83 5.18
CA TRP A 15 4.20 10.95 5.54
C TRP A 15 4.45 12.05 6.59
N GLY A 16 3.55 13.04 6.70
CA GLY A 16 3.79 14.29 7.42
C GLY A 16 4.47 15.36 6.55
N ALA A 17 4.62 15.10 5.25
CA ALA A 17 5.13 16.06 4.26
C ALA A 17 4.71 15.69 2.84
N ASP A 18 4.84 16.64 1.92
CA ASP A 18 4.65 16.38 0.50
C ASP A 18 5.70 15.39 -0.03
N ILE A 19 5.25 14.50 -0.91
CA ILE A 19 6.10 13.50 -1.56
C ILE A 19 6.09 13.69 -3.07
N GLN A 20 7.16 13.27 -3.71
CA GLN A 20 7.38 13.42 -5.14
C GLN A 20 7.97 12.13 -5.74
N SER A 21 7.86 12.01 -7.06
CA SER A 21 8.41 10.89 -7.83
C SER A 21 7.99 9.53 -7.26
N VAL A 22 6.71 9.41 -6.90
CA VAL A 22 6.17 8.19 -6.30
C VAL A 22 6.09 7.11 -7.35
N ILE A 23 6.62 5.94 -7.04
CA ILE A 23 6.49 4.72 -7.84
C ILE A 23 5.79 3.69 -6.97
N LEU A 24 4.61 3.26 -7.41
CA LEU A 24 3.87 2.15 -6.82
C LEU A 24 4.00 0.93 -7.72
N LYS A 25 4.24 -0.25 -7.14
CA LYS A 25 4.22 -1.51 -7.86
C LYS A 25 3.45 -2.56 -7.10
N PHE A 26 2.65 -3.34 -7.83
CA PHE A 26 1.98 -4.53 -7.32
C PHE A 26 2.41 -5.74 -8.14
N SER A 27 2.74 -6.86 -7.50
CA SER A 27 3.20 -8.08 -8.18
C SER A 27 2.64 -9.32 -7.49
N THR A 28 2.27 -10.30 -8.28
CA THR A 28 1.92 -11.65 -7.79
C THR A 28 3.16 -12.51 -7.52
N SER A 29 4.34 -12.08 -7.98
CA SER A 29 5.60 -12.80 -7.81
C SER A 29 6.67 -11.97 -7.11
N LYS A 30 7.52 -12.66 -6.34
CA LYS A 30 8.62 -12.01 -5.60
C LYS A 30 9.63 -11.35 -6.53
N SER A 31 9.80 -11.91 -7.73
CA SER A 31 10.72 -11.42 -8.75
C SER A 31 10.28 -10.09 -9.36
N GLY A 32 8.99 -9.73 -9.25
CA GLY A 32 8.44 -8.48 -9.76
C GLY A 32 8.31 -8.41 -11.29
N VAL A 33 8.52 -9.54 -11.98
CA VAL A 33 8.53 -9.63 -13.46
C VAL A 33 7.16 -9.29 -14.05
N GLU A 34 6.08 -9.61 -13.33
CA GLU A 34 4.70 -9.29 -13.69
C GLU A 34 4.16 -8.29 -12.68
N SER A 35 4.53 -7.02 -12.86
CA SER A 35 4.12 -5.94 -11.96
C SER A 35 3.32 -4.83 -12.64
N ASP A 36 2.17 -4.50 -12.03
CA ASP A 36 1.43 -3.28 -12.32
C ASP A 36 2.21 -2.11 -11.71
N THR A 37 2.71 -1.21 -12.54
CA THR A 37 3.50 -0.04 -12.10
C THR A 37 2.75 1.25 -12.33
N TYR A 38 2.61 2.05 -11.27
CA TYR A 38 1.98 3.37 -11.31
C TYR A 38 2.96 4.44 -10.86
N LYS A 39 2.85 5.63 -11.46
CA LYS A 39 3.70 6.78 -11.15
C LYS A 39 2.82 7.97 -10.75
N ILE A 40 3.24 8.67 -9.71
CA ILE A 40 2.60 9.90 -9.24
C ILE A 40 3.69 10.95 -9.10
N ASP A 41 3.58 12.05 -9.86
CA ASP A 41 4.62 13.08 -9.90
C ASP A 41 4.79 13.75 -8.53
N SER A 42 3.67 14.08 -7.88
CA SER A 42 3.63 14.64 -6.53
C SER A 42 2.31 14.31 -5.84
N LEU A 43 2.34 14.17 -4.51
CA LEU A 43 1.15 14.01 -3.69
C LEU A 43 1.33 14.80 -2.39
N LYS A 44 0.39 15.70 -2.05
CA LYS A 44 0.53 16.49 -0.83
C LYS A 44 0.29 15.64 0.40
N ASN A 45 0.79 16.09 1.54
CA ASN A 45 0.48 15.44 2.81
C ASN A 45 -1.04 15.42 3.06
N GLY A 46 -1.57 14.27 3.48
CA GLY A 46 -2.99 14.03 3.71
C GLY A 46 -3.82 13.75 2.45
N GLU A 47 -3.23 13.85 1.25
CA GLU A 47 -3.93 13.54 0.00
C GLU A 47 -3.83 12.05 -0.38
N SER A 48 -4.68 11.64 -1.32
CA SER A 48 -4.68 10.29 -1.90
C SER A 48 -4.69 10.31 -3.43
N ALA A 49 -4.23 9.21 -4.02
CA ALA A 49 -4.22 8.98 -5.46
C ALA A 49 -4.83 7.61 -5.79
N GLY A 50 -5.40 7.47 -6.99
CA GLY A 50 -6.05 6.25 -7.47
C GLY A 50 -7.50 6.48 -7.91
N PRO A 51 -8.31 5.41 -8.07
CA PRO A 51 -7.95 4.03 -7.77
C PRO A 51 -6.93 3.49 -8.78
N PHE A 52 -6.04 2.63 -8.30
CA PHE A 52 -5.12 1.84 -9.12
C PHE A 52 -5.62 0.41 -9.18
N VAL A 53 -5.63 -0.19 -10.35
CA VAL A 53 -6.05 -1.59 -10.49
C VAL A 53 -4.88 -2.49 -10.10
N ARG A 54 -5.15 -3.49 -9.28
CA ARG A 54 -4.20 -4.54 -8.95
C ARG A 54 -4.76 -5.89 -9.37
N HIS A 55 -3.96 -6.66 -10.09
CA HIS A 55 -4.26 -8.06 -10.39
C HIS A 55 -3.67 -9.00 -9.33
N TYR A 56 -4.40 -10.06 -8.99
CA TYR A 56 -3.94 -11.10 -8.07
C TYR A 56 -4.60 -12.46 -8.37
N GLN A 57 -4.11 -13.52 -7.73
CA GLN A 57 -4.62 -14.87 -7.92
C GLN A 57 -5.04 -15.51 -6.60
N THR A 58 -6.11 -16.29 -6.64
CA THR A 58 -6.60 -17.07 -5.49
C THR A 58 -6.83 -18.53 -5.87
N GLY A 59 -6.93 -19.41 -4.88
CA GLY A 59 -7.25 -20.82 -5.08
C GLY A 59 -6.02 -21.72 -5.18
N ILE A 60 -6.25 -23.04 -5.27
CA ILE A 60 -5.16 -24.04 -5.25
C ILE A 60 -4.22 -23.82 -6.44
N GLY A 61 -2.97 -23.47 -6.14
CA GLY A 61 -1.89 -23.23 -7.10
C GLY A 61 -1.54 -21.76 -7.35
N SER A 62 -2.19 -20.79 -6.69
CA SER A 62 -1.75 -19.39 -6.71
C SER A 62 -0.46 -19.22 -5.90
N GLU A 63 0.42 -18.32 -6.32
CA GLU A 63 1.54 -17.87 -5.46
C GLU A 63 0.95 -17.23 -4.20
N GLU A 64 1.41 -17.64 -3.00
CA GLU A 64 0.84 -17.23 -1.71
C GLU A 64 1.18 -15.79 -1.31
N PHE A 65 1.81 -15.00 -2.19
CA PHE A 65 2.41 -13.73 -1.81
C PHE A 65 2.07 -12.61 -2.77
N ASP A 66 1.31 -11.68 -2.24
CA ASP A 66 0.87 -10.48 -2.90
C ASP A 66 1.82 -9.34 -2.57
N TYR A 67 2.73 -9.01 -3.48
CA TYR A 67 3.79 -8.05 -3.24
C TYR A 67 3.39 -6.62 -3.58
N TRP A 68 3.68 -5.71 -2.65
CA TRP A 68 3.44 -4.28 -2.74
C TRP A 68 4.77 -3.55 -2.55
N TYR A 69 4.96 -2.50 -3.33
CA TYR A 69 6.16 -1.68 -3.28
C TYR A 69 5.79 -0.22 -3.46
N VAL A 70 6.45 0.64 -2.68
CA VAL A 70 6.46 2.07 -2.88
C VAL A 70 7.89 2.59 -2.81
N GLU A 71 8.18 3.56 -3.67
CA GLU A 71 9.36 4.42 -3.63
C GLU A 71 8.93 5.85 -3.83
N PHE A 72 9.53 6.80 -3.11
CA PHE A 72 9.24 8.24 -3.24
C PHE A 72 10.39 9.08 -2.69
N VAL A 73 10.33 10.39 -2.98
CA VAL A 73 11.21 11.41 -2.40
C VAL A 73 10.38 12.33 -1.52
N SER A 74 10.80 12.52 -0.27
CA SER A 74 10.23 13.52 0.64
C SER A 74 11.13 14.75 0.74
N THR A 75 10.53 15.93 0.68
CA THR A 75 11.24 17.21 0.94
C THR A 75 11.06 17.72 2.37
N GLY A 76 10.22 17.08 3.19
CA GLY A 76 9.95 17.46 4.58
C GLY A 76 10.80 16.72 5.60
N THR A 77 10.27 16.49 6.81
CA THR A 77 10.99 15.73 7.85
C THR A 77 10.24 14.43 8.13
N PRO A 78 10.81 13.25 7.83
CA PRO A 78 12.16 13.04 7.31
C PRO A 78 12.26 13.28 5.79
N SER A 79 13.39 13.85 5.33
CA SER A 79 13.69 14.16 3.92
C SER A 79 14.55 13.07 3.29
N GLY A 80 14.54 13.04 1.96
CA GLY A 80 15.34 12.13 1.14
C GLY A 80 14.48 11.09 0.42
N LYS A 81 15.16 10.11 -0.18
CA LYS A 81 14.52 9.00 -0.89
C LYS A 81 14.21 7.86 0.07
N PHE A 82 12.99 7.33 -0.02
CA PHE A 82 12.51 6.21 0.80
C PHE A 82 11.90 5.12 -0.09
N TRP A 83 12.06 3.86 0.32
CA TRP A 83 11.50 2.72 -0.41
C TRP A 83 11.26 1.51 0.50
N CYS A 84 10.37 0.59 0.10
CA CYS A 84 10.17 -0.67 0.82
C CYS A 84 11.39 -1.57 0.73
N LYS A 85 11.90 -2.04 1.89
CA LYS A 85 12.91 -3.10 1.93
C LYS A 85 12.27 -4.43 1.55
N ASN A 86 12.74 -5.05 0.47
CA ASN A 86 12.37 -6.42 0.06
C ASN A 86 10.86 -6.67 -0.13
N ASN A 87 10.21 -6.01 -1.11
CA ASN A 87 8.85 -6.28 -1.60
C ASN A 87 7.90 -6.82 -0.51
N PHE A 88 7.13 -5.92 0.09
CA PHE A 88 6.26 -6.24 1.20
C PHE A 88 5.08 -7.11 0.73
N SER A 89 4.89 -8.28 1.34
CA SER A 89 3.79 -9.18 0.98
C SER A 89 2.59 -8.94 1.89
N CYS A 90 1.42 -8.70 1.29
CA CYS A 90 0.13 -8.68 1.98
C CYS A 90 -0.91 -9.43 1.15
N VAL A 91 -1.24 -10.64 1.61
CA VAL A 91 -2.10 -11.63 0.93
C VAL A 91 -3.52 -11.07 0.75
N LEU A 92 -4.01 -11.12 -0.48
CA LEU A 92 -5.39 -10.87 -0.84
C LEU A 92 -6.10 -12.21 -0.98
N ASP A 93 -7.22 -12.37 -0.30
CA ASP A 93 -8.08 -13.54 -0.45
C ASP A 93 -9.29 -13.27 -1.36
N SER A 94 -10.18 -14.26 -1.47
CA SER A 94 -11.38 -14.16 -2.28
C SER A 94 -12.44 -13.22 -1.71
N ASP A 95 -12.33 -12.83 -0.43
CA ASP A 95 -13.37 -12.08 0.29
C ASP A 95 -13.25 -10.57 0.03
N VAL A 96 -12.11 -10.13 -0.50
CA VAL A 96 -11.83 -8.73 -0.88
C VAL A 96 -11.98 -8.46 -2.37
N ASP A 97 -12.32 -9.49 -3.18
CA ASP A 97 -12.39 -9.37 -4.65
C ASP A 97 -13.49 -8.42 -5.10
N ASN A 98 -13.09 -7.36 -5.83
CA ASN A 98 -13.93 -6.38 -6.55
C ASN A 98 -15.11 -5.73 -5.79
N SER A 99 -15.27 -6.01 -4.51
CA SER A 99 -16.31 -5.47 -3.63
C SER A 99 -15.75 -4.42 -2.66
N ARG A 100 -14.42 -4.31 -2.55
CA ARG A 100 -13.73 -3.42 -1.61
C ARG A 100 -12.58 -2.68 -2.29
N GLU A 101 -12.24 -1.52 -1.76
CA GLU A 101 -11.04 -0.76 -2.12
C GLU A 101 -9.96 -1.03 -1.07
N ALA A 102 -8.79 -1.52 -1.48
CA ALA A 102 -7.64 -1.63 -0.60
C ALA A 102 -7.02 -0.25 -0.39
N HIS A 103 -6.67 0.06 0.85
CA HIS A 103 -5.93 1.27 1.18
C HIS A 103 -4.45 0.91 1.34
N PHE A 104 -3.57 1.65 0.65
CA PHE A 104 -2.12 1.56 0.79
C PHE A 104 -1.58 2.93 1.18
N TRP A 105 -0.78 3.07 2.22
CA TRP A 105 -0.27 4.39 2.61
C TRP A 105 1.08 4.30 3.30
N ILE A 106 1.71 5.46 3.44
CA ILE A 106 3.02 5.66 4.07
C ILE A 106 2.90 6.56 5.30
N GLY A 107 3.71 6.31 6.33
CA GLY A 107 3.78 7.11 7.55
C GLY A 107 5.21 7.49 7.91
N GLY A 108 5.49 8.79 8.06
CA GLY A 108 6.87 9.29 8.23
C GLY A 108 7.43 9.21 9.64
N THR A 109 6.56 9.16 10.65
CA THR A 109 6.98 9.03 12.06
C THR A 109 7.73 7.73 12.31
N LYS A 110 7.19 6.62 11.81
CA LYS A 110 7.81 5.29 11.92
C LYS A 110 8.61 4.89 10.68
N LYS A 111 8.51 5.67 9.60
CA LYS A 111 9.06 5.35 8.27
C LYS A 111 8.59 3.98 7.81
N GLU A 112 7.29 3.81 7.72
CA GLU A 112 6.66 2.53 7.41
C GLU A 112 5.59 2.71 6.32
N ALA A 113 5.31 1.63 5.60
CA ALA A 113 4.18 1.53 4.69
C ALA A 113 3.20 0.45 5.17
N TYR A 114 1.92 0.62 4.86
CA TYR A 114 0.83 -0.15 5.46
C TYR A 114 -0.25 -0.42 4.44
N THR A 115 -0.84 -1.61 4.50
CA THR A 115 -1.99 -2.00 3.68
C THR A 115 -3.12 -2.50 4.58
N GLY A 116 -4.34 -2.11 4.25
CA GLY A 116 -5.55 -2.58 4.92
C GLY A 116 -6.80 -2.50 4.06
N PHE A 117 -7.87 -3.14 4.52
CA PHE A 117 -9.17 -3.20 3.85
C PHE A 117 -10.22 -2.60 4.79
N PRO A 118 -10.94 -1.54 4.40
CA PRO A 118 -12.07 -1.07 5.18
C PRO A 118 -13.15 -2.16 5.20
N GLU A 119 -13.52 -2.65 6.39
CA GLU A 119 -14.60 -3.63 6.53
C GLU A 119 -15.98 -2.99 6.36
N ASP A 120 -16.94 -3.75 5.81
CA ASP A 120 -18.36 -3.50 6.02
C ASP A 120 -18.74 -3.96 7.44
N GLY A 121 -18.94 -3.02 8.36
CA GLY A 121 -19.62 -3.28 9.65
C GLY A 121 -18.77 -3.81 10.82
N GLY A 122 -17.45 -3.94 10.68
CA GLY A 122 -16.52 -4.19 11.78
C GLY A 122 -15.57 -3.01 11.94
N GLY A 123 -15.90 -2.08 12.84
CA GLY A 123 -15.09 -0.89 13.14
C GLY A 123 -13.66 -1.29 13.53
N TRP A 124 -12.61 -0.62 13.05
CA TRP A 124 -12.25 0.72 13.51
C TRP A 124 -12.75 0.98 14.93
N GLU A 125 -12.15 0.35 15.95
CA GLU A 125 -12.43 0.73 17.33
C GLU A 125 -12.03 2.21 17.52
N ASP A 126 -13.07 3.02 17.77
CA ASP A 126 -13.12 4.45 18.10
C ASP A 126 -11.99 5.35 17.57
N GLY A 127 -12.18 5.88 16.36
CA GLY A 127 -11.46 7.08 15.89
C GLY A 127 -11.24 7.24 14.38
N TYR A 128 -11.64 6.27 13.55
CA TYR A 128 -11.27 6.28 12.13
C TYR A 128 -12.34 6.86 11.21
N ASN A 129 -12.11 8.07 10.72
CA ASN A 129 -12.86 8.72 9.64
C ASN A 129 -12.22 8.41 8.27
N GLY A 130 -12.19 7.14 7.82
CA GLY A 130 -11.81 6.76 6.44
C GLY A 130 -10.40 7.15 5.95
N THR A 131 -9.65 7.89 6.76
CA THR A 131 -8.40 8.56 6.41
C THR A 131 -7.32 7.90 7.25
N PRO A 132 -6.34 7.23 6.64
CA PRO A 132 -5.19 6.68 7.36
C PRO A 132 -4.54 7.74 8.26
N SER A 133 -4.05 7.35 9.43
CA SER A 133 -3.33 8.25 10.36
C SER A 133 -1.88 8.42 9.90
N GLU A 134 -1.22 9.52 10.30
CA GLU A 134 0.23 9.74 10.13
C GLU A 134 1.09 8.97 11.14
N ASN A 135 0.47 8.55 12.26
CA ASN A 135 1.06 7.62 13.21
C ASN A 135 0.21 6.34 13.32
N PRO A 136 0.16 5.57 12.22
CA PRO A 136 -0.52 4.29 12.19
C PRO A 136 0.10 3.35 13.25
N GLY A 137 -0.69 2.94 14.25
CA GLY A 137 -0.33 1.87 15.18
C GLY A 137 -0.14 0.52 14.46
N SER A 138 0.16 -0.55 15.19
CA SER A 138 0.30 -1.92 14.62
C SER A 138 -1.03 -2.58 14.21
N ASN A 139 -2.09 -1.80 14.00
CA ASN A 139 -3.47 -2.29 13.83
C ASN A 139 -3.84 -2.52 12.36
N TYR A 140 -2.84 -2.68 11.48
CA TYR A 140 -3.05 -2.88 10.05
C TYR A 140 -2.82 -4.33 9.68
N THR A 141 -3.56 -4.78 8.67
CA THR A 141 -3.47 -6.14 8.15
C THR A 141 -2.02 -6.50 7.85
N CYS A 142 -1.27 -5.55 7.28
CA CYS A 142 0.11 -5.76 6.90
C CYS A 142 0.88 -4.41 6.99
N TYR A 143 2.15 -4.45 7.41
CA TYR A 143 3.05 -3.29 7.37
C TYR A 143 4.51 -3.68 7.09
N VAL A 144 5.31 -2.71 6.65
CA VAL A 144 6.76 -2.86 6.42
C VAL A 144 7.51 -1.58 6.75
N SER A 145 8.72 -1.69 7.29
CA SER A 145 9.63 -0.55 7.42
C SER A 145 10.22 -0.16 6.06
N LEU A 146 10.33 1.15 5.85
CA LEU A 146 10.96 1.76 4.69
C LEU A 146 12.45 1.99 4.99
N ASP A 147 13.30 1.67 4.03
CA ASP A 147 14.71 2.05 4.07
C ASP A 147 14.87 3.54 3.66
N GLY A 148 15.92 4.19 4.17
CA GLY A 148 16.32 5.56 3.80
C GLY A 148 16.80 6.46 4.95
N PRO A 149 17.31 7.67 4.65
CA PRO A 149 17.55 8.17 3.28
C PRO A 149 18.83 7.58 2.65
N ALA A 150 18.76 7.29 1.35
CA ALA A 150 19.93 7.06 0.47
C ALA A 150 20.53 8.39 -0.02
#